data_AF-A0A2T6N7D0-F1
#
_entry.id   AF-A0A2T6N7D0-F1
#
_cell.length_a   1.000
_cell.length_b   1.000
_cell.length_c   1.000
_cell.angle_alpha   90.00
_cell.angle_beta   90.00
_cell.angle_gamma   90.00
#
_symmetry.space_group_name_H-M   'P 1'
#
loop_
_entity.id
_entity.type
_entity.pdbx_description
1 polymer ?
#
loop_
_entity_poly.entity_id
_entity_poly.type
_entity_poly.pdbx_seq_one_letter_code
_entity_poly.pdbx_strand_id
1 'polypeptide(L)' 'MDGSSETFTFPKQAKDQYDQMSKLHDAMTADRIVIEADSCLHIIPLNAVKRFEFSPLPDTLPEGIIRNASLNL' A
#
# COMPACT_ATOMS: atom_id res chain seq x y z
N MET A 1 -22.86 -0.07 -7.34
CA MET A 1 -21.49 0.18 -6.86
C MET A 1 -21.28 1.68 -6.98
N ASP A 2 -21.14 2.37 -5.87
CA ASP A 2 -21.18 3.84 -5.70
C ASP A 2 -19.93 4.59 -6.21
N GLY A 3 -18.88 3.87 -6.62
CA GLY A 3 -17.71 4.49 -7.27
C GLY A 3 -16.81 5.30 -6.34
N SER A 4 -16.99 5.16 -5.03
CA SER A 4 -16.18 5.82 -4.01
C SER A 4 -14.74 5.28 -4.00
N SER A 5 -13.80 6.18 -3.71
CA SER A 5 -12.38 5.90 -3.49
C SER A 5 -11.99 6.59 -2.19
N GLU A 6 -11.33 5.87 -1.29
CA GLU A 6 -10.77 6.41 -0.06
C GLU A 6 -9.25 6.50 -0.20
N THR A 7 -8.67 7.63 0.20
CA THR A 7 -7.22 7.86 0.18
C THR A 7 -6.75 8.12 1.60
N PHE A 8 -5.83 7.31 2.08
CA PHE A 8 -5.18 7.48 3.38
C PHE A 8 -3.77 8.05 3.17
N THR A 9 -3.45 9.13 3.90
CA THR A 9 -2.10 9.73 3.89
C THR A 9 -1.44 9.50 5.23
N PHE A 10 -0.22 8.95 5.23
CA PHE A 10 0.54 8.67 6.43
C PHE A 10 1.84 9.48 6.44
N PRO A 11 2.36 9.86 7.62
CA PRO A 11 3.78 10.21 7.74
C PRO A 11 4.64 8.99 7.40
N LYS A 12 5.96 9.19 7.23
CA LYS A 12 6.89 8.10 6.90
C LYS A 12 6.72 6.93 7.89
N GLN A 13 6.22 5.80 7.38
CA GLN A 13 5.94 4.60 8.19
C GLN A 13 7.16 3.69 8.36
N ALA A 14 8.19 3.87 7.54
CA ALA A 14 9.41 3.08 7.57
C ALA A 14 10.56 3.89 8.18
N LYS A 15 11.30 3.27 9.11
CA LYS A 15 12.50 3.89 9.70
C LYS A 15 13.62 3.98 8.67
N ASP A 16 13.84 2.91 7.92
CA ASP A 16 14.89 2.75 6.92
C ASP A 16 14.40 1.94 5.70
N GLN A 17 15.29 1.72 4.72
CA GLN A 17 14.97 1.03 3.47
C GLN A 17 14.62 -0.45 3.68
N TYR A 18 15.28 -1.12 4.62
CA TYR A 18 15.02 -2.53 4.90
C TYR A 18 13.62 -2.71 5.49
N ASP A 19 13.26 -1.84 6.45
CA ASP A 19 11.91 -1.79 7.04
C ASP A 19 10.84 -1.44 5.98
N GLN A 20 11.16 -0.56 5.04
CA GLN A 20 10.25 -0.24 3.93
C GLN A 20 10.00 -1.45 3.02
N MET A 21 11.04 -2.22 2.67
CA MET A 21 10.91 -3.44 1.88
C MET A 21 10.10 -4.52 2.61
N SER A 22 10.34 -4.71 3.90
CA SER A 22 9.58 -5.66 4.72
C SER A 22 8.09 -5.30 4.73
N LYS A 23 7.76 -4.03 4.98
CA LYS A 23 6.37 -3.54 5.00
C LYS A 23 5.69 -3.68 3.63
N LEU A 24 6.42 -3.44 2.53
CA LEU A 24 5.89 -3.65 1.18
C LEU A 24 5.58 -5.13 0.94
N HIS A 25 6.48 -6.04 1.32
CA HIS A 25 6.27 -7.48 1.19
C HIS A 25 5.07 -7.95 2.03
N ASP A 26 4.96 -7.48 3.27
CA ASP A 26 3.83 -7.80 4.15
C ASP A 26 2.51 -7.30 3.56
N ALA A 27 2.48 -6.07 3.02
CA ALA A 27 1.30 -5.52 2.36
C ALA A 27 0.90 -6.32 1.10
N MET A 28 1.87 -6.84 0.34
CA MET A 28 1.63 -7.67 -0.84
C MET A 28 1.11 -9.07 -0.51
N THR A 29 1.40 -9.59 0.69
CA THR A 29 1.07 -10.96 1.10
C THR A 29 -0.08 -11.04 2.11
N ALA A 30 -0.56 -9.90 2.60
CA ALA A 30 -1.66 -9.82 3.56
C ALA A 30 -3.02 -10.21 2.95
N ASP A 31 -3.92 -10.74 3.79
CA ASP A 31 -5.33 -11.00 3.49
C ASP A 31 -6.22 -9.77 3.69
N ARG A 32 -5.73 -8.81 4.48
CA ARG A 32 -6.42 -7.57 4.85
C ARG A 32 -5.43 -6.44 5.12
N ILE A 33 -5.90 -5.22 4.99
CA ILE A 33 -5.20 -4.01 5.39
C ILE A 33 -5.81 -3.52 6.70
N VAL A 34 -4.96 -3.18 7.67
CA VAL A 34 -5.37 -2.56 8.94
C VAL A 34 -4.74 -1.19 9.02
N ILE A 35 -5.57 -0.15 9.09
CA ILE A 35 -5.17 1.25 9.11
C ILE A 35 -5.68 1.88 10.40
N GLU A 36 -4.80 2.54 11.14
CA GLU A 36 -5.19 3.46 12.20
C GLU A 36 -5.34 4.86 11.59
N ALA A 37 -6.52 5.45 11.74
CA ALA A 37 -6.83 6.81 11.30
C ALA A 37 -7.98 7.35 12.16
N ASP A 38 -7.92 8.63 12.51
CA ASP A 38 -8.97 9.32 13.29
C ASP A 38 -9.40 8.56 14.56
N SER A 39 -8.44 7.98 15.29
CA SER A 39 -8.67 7.16 16.49
C SER A 39 -9.52 5.90 16.25
N CYS A 40 -9.64 5.46 15.00
CA CYS A 40 -10.34 4.25 14.59
C CYS A 40 -9.39 3.27 13.90
N LEU A 41 -9.72 1.98 14.00
CA LEU A 41 -9.07 0.93 13.19
C LEU A 41 -9.97 0.59 12.02
N HIS A 42 -9.51 0.93 10.81
CA HIS A 42 -10.11 0.50 9.56
C HIS A 42 -9.53 -0.86 9.18
N ILE A 43 -10.37 -1.89 9.17
CA ILE A 43 -10.00 -3.24 8.75
C ILE A 43 -10.65 -3.50 7.40
N ILE A 44 -9.84 -3.54 6.35
CA ILE A 44 -10.30 -3.62 4.96
C ILE A 44 -9.80 -4.95 4.37
N PRO A 45 -10.69 -5.92 4.07
CA PRO A 45 -10.32 -7.13 3.36
C PRO A 45 -9.67 -6.81 2.00
N LEU A 46 -8.55 -7.46 1.65
CA LEU A 46 -7.82 -7.12 0.43
C LEU A 46 -8.65 -7.45 -0.84
N ASN A 47 -9.54 -8.45 -0.76
CA ASN A 47 -10.46 -8.79 -1.85
C ASN A 47 -11.53 -7.70 -2.13
N ALA A 48 -11.71 -6.74 -1.22
CA ALA A 48 -12.58 -5.58 -1.43
C ALA A 48 -11.82 -4.37 -2.01
N VAL A 49 -10.48 -4.41 -2.02
CA VAL A 49 -9.62 -3.34 -2.52
C VAL A 49 -9.44 -3.47 -4.02
N LYS A 50 -9.90 -2.48 -4.79
CA LYS A 50 -9.75 -2.47 -6.25
C LYS A 50 -8.31 -2.23 -6.70
N ARG A 51 -7.59 -1.36 -6.00
CA ARG A 51 -6.22 -0.96 -6.32
C ARG A 51 -5.52 -0.47 -5.06
N PHE A 52 -4.26 -0.86 -4.90
CA PHE A 52 -3.36 -0.35 -3.86
C PHE A 52 -2.23 0.44 -4.53
N GLU A 53 -1.87 1.59 -3.97
CA GLU A 53 -0.77 2.41 -4.44
C GLU A 53 0.16 2.72 -3.26
N PHE A 54 1.45 2.52 -3.46
CA PHE A 54 2.48 2.79 -2.45
C PHE A 54 3.43 3.85 -3.00
N SER A 55 3.58 4.96 -2.27
CA SER A 55 4.40 6.11 -2.65
C SER A 55 5.11 6.73 -1.43
N PRO A 56 6.37 7.19 -1.56
CA PRO A 56 7.22 7.07 -2.74
C PRO A 56 7.67 5.62 -2.97
N LEU A 57 8.04 5.32 -4.22
CA LEU A 57 8.57 4.02 -4.59
C LEU A 57 9.86 3.74 -3.78
N PRO A 58 10.04 2.55 -3.19
CA PRO A 58 11.31 2.19 -2.57
C PRO A 58 12.45 2.09 -3.59
N ASP A 59 13.69 2.39 -3.17
CA ASP A 59 14.89 2.28 -4.03
C ASP A 59 15.15 0.85 -4.51
N THR A 60 14.73 -0.14 -3.74
CA THR A 60 14.83 -1.57 -4.09
C THR A 60 13.46 -2.21 -4.01
N LEU A 61 13.10 -2.95 -5.06
CA LEU A 61 11.81 -3.62 -5.17
C LEU A 61 11.99 -5.14 -5.13
N PRO A 62 10.98 -5.90 -4.68
CA PRO A 62 10.94 -7.35 -4.81
C PRO A 62 11.16 -7.84 -6.25
N GLU A 63 11.58 -9.08 -6.40
CA GLU A 63 11.66 -9.74 -7.70
C GLU A 63 10.27 -9.88 -8.35
N GLY A 64 10.23 -9.94 -9.69
CA GLY A 64 8.99 -10.09 -10.45
C GLY A 64 8.17 -8.82 -10.67
N ILE A 65 8.58 -7.68 -10.12
CA ILE A 65 7.93 -6.39 -10.40
C ILE A 65 8.34 -5.85 -11.79
N ILE A 66 7.35 -5.58 -12.64
CA ILE A 66 7.52 -4.91 -13.93
C ILE A 66 7.75 -3.41 -13.68
N ARG A 67 8.85 -2.87 -14.20
CA ARG A 67 9.31 -1.49 -13.91
C ARG A 67 9.01 -0.54 -15.07
N ASN A 68 9.03 0.76 -14.76
CA ASN A 68 8.94 1.86 -15.73
C ASN A 68 7.65 1.91 -16.56
N ALA A 69 6.53 1.45 -16.00
CA ALA A 69 5.22 1.65 -16.60
C ALA A 69 4.74 3.10 -16.38
N SER A 70 4.03 3.64 -17.37
CA SER A 70 3.29 4.90 -17.23
C SER A 70 1.80 4.61 -17.09
N LEU A 71 1.15 5.25 -16.11
CA LEU A 71 -0.29 5.18 -15.97
C LEU A 71 -0.91 6.27 -16.83
N ASN A 72 -1.70 5.89 -17.84
CA ASN A 72 -2.52 6.80 -18.62
C ASN A 72 -3.94 6.75 -18.03
N LEU A 73 -4.35 7.81 -17.34
CA LEU A 73 -5.68 7.99 -16.73
C LEU A 73 -6.61 8.76 -17.67
#